data_AF-L7CDG8-F1
#
_entry.id   AF-L7CDG8-F1
#
_cell.length_a   1.000
_cell.length_b   1.000
_cell.length_c   1.000
_cell.angle_alpha   90.00
_cell.angle_beta   90.00
_cell.angle_gamma   90.00
#
_symmetry.space_group_name_H-M   'P 1'
#
loop_
_entity.id
_entity.type
_entity.pdbx_description
1 polymer ?
#
loop_
_entity_poly.entity_id
_entity_poly.type
_entity_poly.pdbx_seq_one_letter_code
_entity_poly.pdbx_strand_id
1 'polypeptide(L)'
;MRPSFAAPWIRSLTKLELHSLIDDVKRGDIDATSRAVEFVSAESFGMWHNRARAKLCRHFKNNPPSEGAIKQMIDAIAGRLIDGRFSEQFKDQLSMAIRLDPDRMTGAVTVASCSDKDYIRRYADWLRRALDSSTIRPSGG
;
A
#
# COMPACT_ATOMS: atom_id res chain seq x y z
N MET A 1 4.93 -3.23 -20.94
CA MET A 1 4.87 -1.76 -20.81
C MET A 1 3.61 -1.40 -20.02
N ARG A 2 3.72 -0.80 -18.84
CA ARG A 2 2.54 -0.25 -18.13
C ARG A 2 2.74 1.25 -18.00
N PRO A 3 1.83 2.09 -18.52
CA PRO A 3 1.86 3.51 -18.21
C PRO A 3 1.54 3.67 -16.73
N SER A 4 2.57 3.88 -15.90
CA SER A 4 2.44 4.37 -14.52
C SER A 4 2.14 5.87 -14.58
N PHE A 5 1.01 6.23 -15.16
CA PHE A 5 0.42 7.54 -14.95
C PHE A 5 -0.72 7.29 -13.99
N ALA A 6 -0.56 7.74 -12.74
CA ALA A 6 -1.71 7.85 -11.87
C ALA A 6 -2.83 8.53 -12.64
N ALA A 7 -4.01 7.91 -12.66
CA ALA A 7 -5.13 8.38 -13.45
C ALA A 7 -5.33 9.89 -13.20
N PRO A 8 -5.56 10.71 -14.25
CA PRO A 8 -5.64 12.17 -14.10
C PRO A 8 -6.56 12.63 -12.97
N TRP A 9 -7.65 11.89 -12.73
CA TRP A 9 -8.60 12.14 -11.65
C TRP A 9 -8.00 12.05 -10.24
N ILE A 10 -6.99 11.19 -10.03
CA ILE A 10 -6.32 11.04 -8.73
C ILE A 10 -5.54 12.32 -8.41
N ARG A 11 -4.84 12.88 -9.40
CA ARG A 11 -4.02 14.09 -9.22
C ARG A 11 -4.87 15.32 -8.92
N SER A 12 -6.11 15.36 -9.41
CA SER A 12 -7.04 16.47 -9.16
C SER A 12 -7.78 16.38 -7.82
N LEU A 13 -7.65 15.28 -7.07
CA LEU A 13 -8.35 15.14 -5.79
C LEU A 13 -7.91 16.19 -4.77
N THR A 14 -8.88 16.99 -4.35
CA THR A 14 -8.78 17.93 -3.25
C THR A 14 -8.79 17.22 -1.90
N LYS A 15 -8.41 17.94 -0.85
CA LYS A 15 -8.51 17.44 0.53
C LYS A 15 -9.93 17.00 0.90
N LEU A 16 -10.95 17.73 0.44
CA LEU A 16 -12.35 17.43 0.75
C LEU A 16 -12.78 16.11 0.10
N GLU A 17 -12.48 15.93 -1.18
CA GLU A 17 -12.80 14.70 -1.91
C GLU A 17 -12.08 13.48 -1.33
N LEU A 18 -10.84 13.64 -0.88
CA LEU A 18 -10.12 12.57 -0.18
C LEU A 18 -10.78 12.20 1.15
N HIS A 19 -11.34 13.17 1.87
CA HIS A 19 -12.10 12.88 3.10
C HIS A 19 -13.40 12.14 2.78
N SER A 20 -14.17 12.61 1.79
CA SER A 20 -15.39 11.94 1.34
C SER A 20 -15.11 10.49 0.92
N LEU A 21 -14.07 10.25 0.11
CA LEU A 21 -13.68 8.91 -0.31
C LEU A 21 -13.41 7.98 0.89
N ILE A 22 -12.74 8.48 1.93
CA ILE A 22 -12.45 7.69 3.13
C ILE A 22 -13.74 7.37 3.90
N ASP A 23 -14.64 8.33 4.02
CA ASP A 23 -15.88 8.16 4.77
C ASP A 23 -16.84 7.21 4.04
N ASP A 24 -16.91 7.28 2.72
CA ASP A 24 -17.74 6.39 1.90
C ASP A 24 -17.22 4.94 1.94
N VAL A 25 -15.89 4.74 1.86
CA VAL A 25 -15.28 3.41 2.07
C VAL A 25 -15.65 2.84 3.44
N LYS A 26 -15.58 3.65 4.50
CA LYS A 26 -15.93 3.21 5.85
C LYS A 26 -17.42 2.86 6.02
N ARG A 27 -18.29 3.43 5.18
CA ARG A 27 -19.72 3.10 5.14
C ARG A 27 -20.01 1.82 4.35
N GLY A 28 -19.00 1.22 3.74
CA GLY A 28 -19.14 -0.01 2.94
C GLY A 28 -19.57 0.24 1.50
N ASP A 29 -19.39 1.46 0.98
CA ASP A 29 -19.66 1.76 -0.42
C ASP A 29 -18.68 1.00 -1.34
N ILE A 30 -19.23 0.19 -2.25
CA ILE A 30 -18.49 -0.73 -3.13
C ILE A 30 -17.74 0.06 -4.22
N ASP A 31 -18.34 1.11 -4.76
CA ASP A 31 -17.74 1.94 -5.80
C ASP A 31 -16.62 2.80 -5.20
N ALA A 32 -16.84 3.35 -4.01
CA ALA A 32 -15.81 4.05 -3.24
C ALA A 32 -14.63 3.12 -2.91
N THR A 33 -14.91 1.86 -2.55
CA THR A 33 -13.87 0.85 -2.29
C THR A 33 -13.05 0.58 -3.55
N SER A 34 -13.70 0.40 -4.70
CA SER A 34 -13.01 0.19 -5.98
C SER A 34 -12.13 1.38 -6.36
N ARG A 35 -12.65 2.62 -6.21
CA ARG A 35 -11.87 3.85 -6.43
C ARG A 35 -10.72 4.01 -5.43
N ALA A 36 -10.92 3.62 -4.18
CA ALA A 36 -9.89 3.66 -3.15
C ALA A 36 -8.76 2.65 -3.40
N VAL A 37 -9.08 1.48 -3.95
CA VAL A 37 -8.11 0.49 -4.42
C VAL A 37 -7.25 1.05 -5.54
N GLU A 38 -7.87 1.67 -6.55
CA GLU A 38 -7.14 2.35 -7.63
C GLU A 38 -6.26 3.48 -7.09
N PHE A 39 -6.83 4.30 -6.20
CA PHE A 39 -6.13 5.38 -5.55
C PHE A 39 -4.89 4.84 -4.82
N VAL A 40 -5.04 3.88 -3.90
CA VAL A 40 -3.92 3.25 -3.16
C VAL A 40 -2.90 2.60 -4.11
N SER A 41 -3.33 2.04 -5.22
CA SER A 41 -2.46 1.43 -6.23
C SER A 41 -1.66 2.47 -7.04
N ALA A 42 -2.18 3.68 -7.24
CA ALA A 42 -1.50 4.71 -8.02
C ALA A 42 -0.31 5.37 -7.28
N GLU A 43 0.51 6.13 -8.00
CA GLU A 43 1.61 6.93 -7.41
C GLU A 43 1.11 8.00 -6.43
N SER A 44 2.00 8.43 -5.53
CA SER A 44 1.72 9.45 -4.53
C SER A 44 1.95 10.87 -5.05
N PHE A 45 1.01 11.80 -4.81
CA PHE A 45 1.16 13.22 -5.13
C PHE A 45 0.87 14.09 -3.92
N GLY A 46 1.88 14.78 -3.40
CA GLY A 46 1.70 15.73 -2.30
C GLY A 46 1.29 15.12 -0.95
N MET A 47 1.22 15.98 0.07
CA MET A 47 1.07 15.55 1.46
C MET A 47 -0.31 14.95 1.78
N TRP A 48 -1.39 15.56 1.28
CA TRP A 48 -2.74 15.11 1.63
C TRP A 48 -3.10 13.76 1.03
N HIS A 49 -2.57 13.42 -0.15
CA HIS A 49 -2.78 12.10 -0.76
C HIS A 49 -2.13 11.00 0.08
N ASN A 50 -0.90 11.25 0.55
CA ASN A 50 -0.21 10.29 1.42
C ASN A 50 -0.96 10.05 2.74
N ARG A 51 -1.52 11.10 3.34
CA ARG A 51 -2.37 10.97 4.53
C ARG A 51 -3.65 10.17 4.26
N ALA A 52 -4.29 10.40 3.10
CA ALA A 52 -5.47 9.66 2.72
C ALA A 52 -5.16 8.17 2.48
N ARG A 53 -4.05 7.86 1.79
CA ARG A 53 -3.56 6.48 1.62
C ARG A 53 -3.30 5.80 2.95
N ALA A 54 -2.64 6.47 3.89
CA ALA A 54 -2.41 5.93 5.22
C ALA A 54 -3.72 5.56 5.93
N LYS A 55 -4.74 6.44 5.88
CA LYS A 55 -6.06 6.18 6.46
C LYS A 55 -6.76 4.98 5.79
N LEU A 56 -6.75 4.91 4.46
CA LEU A 56 -7.34 3.80 3.69
C LEU A 56 -6.61 2.49 3.98
N CYS A 57 -5.29 2.47 3.98
CA CYS A 57 -4.51 1.27 4.26
C CYS A 57 -4.76 0.74 5.69
N ARG A 58 -4.90 1.61 6.68
CA ARG A 58 -5.30 1.19 8.03
C ARG A 58 -6.69 0.56 8.06
N HIS A 59 -7.62 1.06 7.24
CA HIS A 59 -8.96 0.48 7.12
C HIS A 59 -8.91 -0.88 6.41
N PHE A 60 -8.28 -0.96 5.24
CA PHE A 60 -8.15 -2.20 4.44
C PHE A 60 -7.38 -3.30 5.15
N LYS A 61 -6.45 -2.95 6.05
CA LYS A 61 -5.76 -3.90 6.94
C LYS A 61 -6.74 -4.76 7.75
N ASN A 62 -7.89 -4.21 8.13
CA ASN A 62 -8.90 -4.88 8.95
C ASN A 62 -10.17 -5.24 8.17
N ASN A 63 -10.42 -4.55 7.05
CA ASN A 63 -11.57 -4.74 6.17
C ASN A 63 -11.05 -4.90 4.74
N PRO A 64 -10.45 -6.05 4.41
CA PRO A 64 -9.81 -6.24 3.12
C PRO A 64 -10.85 -6.16 1.98
N PRO A 65 -10.51 -5.51 0.84
CA PRO A 65 -11.35 -5.57 -0.36
C PRO A 65 -11.29 -6.97 -0.99
N SER A 66 -11.85 -7.15 -2.19
CA SER A 66 -11.80 -8.42 -2.92
C SER A 66 -10.36 -8.89 -3.18
N GLU A 67 -10.15 -10.20 -3.30
CA GLU A 67 -8.81 -10.79 -3.54
C GLU A 67 -8.10 -10.21 -4.77
N GLY A 68 -8.85 -9.97 -5.86
CA GLY A 68 -8.31 -9.34 -7.07
C GLY A 68 -7.80 -7.91 -6.80
N ALA A 69 -8.55 -7.13 -6.01
CA ALA A 69 -8.16 -5.78 -5.60
C ALA A 69 -6.96 -5.79 -4.64
N ILE A 70 -6.90 -6.76 -3.70
CA ILE A 70 -5.75 -6.96 -2.81
C ILE A 70 -4.50 -7.20 -3.65
N LYS A 71 -4.53 -8.18 -4.56
CA LYS A 71 -3.40 -8.52 -5.42
C LYS A 71 -2.91 -7.32 -6.22
N GLN A 72 -3.82 -6.57 -6.85
CA GLN A 72 -3.49 -5.37 -7.60
C GLN A 72 -2.78 -4.32 -6.72
N MET A 73 -3.29 -4.04 -5.52
CA MET A 73 -2.67 -3.07 -4.62
C MET A 73 -1.28 -3.51 -4.18
N ILE A 74 -1.13 -4.79 -3.81
CA ILE A 74 0.12 -5.32 -3.29
C ILE A 74 1.18 -5.34 -4.38
N ASP A 75 0.85 -5.73 -5.60
CA ASP A 75 1.78 -5.66 -6.73
C ASP A 75 2.26 -4.22 -6.98
N ALA A 76 1.36 -3.24 -6.88
CA ALA A 76 1.73 -1.84 -7.04
C ALA A 76 2.62 -1.33 -5.89
N ILE A 77 2.31 -1.70 -4.64
CA ILE A 77 3.10 -1.35 -3.46
C ILE A 77 4.49 -2.01 -3.53
N ALA A 78 4.55 -3.30 -3.85
CA ALA A 78 5.81 -4.03 -4.03
C ALA A 78 6.67 -3.42 -5.14
N GLY A 79 6.07 -3.07 -6.27
CA GLY A 79 6.77 -2.38 -7.37
C GLY A 79 7.35 -1.04 -6.92
N ARG A 80 6.58 -0.22 -6.19
CA ARG A 80 7.08 1.04 -5.64
C ARG A 80 8.27 0.84 -4.70
N LEU A 81 8.23 -0.18 -3.84
CA LEU A 81 9.34 -0.50 -2.94
C LEU A 81 10.61 -0.81 -3.74
N ILE A 82 10.51 -1.67 -4.75
CA ILE A 82 11.64 -2.09 -5.59
C ILE A 82 12.22 -0.91 -6.37
N ASP A 83 11.36 -0.09 -6.97
CA ASP A 83 11.79 1.05 -7.79
C ASP A 83 12.33 2.22 -6.94
N GLY A 84 11.97 2.27 -5.65
CA GLY A 84 12.28 3.39 -4.77
C GLY A 84 11.39 4.60 -4.96
N ARG A 85 10.21 4.43 -5.57
CA ARG A 85 9.25 5.50 -5.88
C ARG A 85 8.23 5.68 -4.74
N PHE A 86 8.71 6.04 -3.55
CA PHE A 86 7.86 6.21 -2.38
C PHE A 86 8.35 7.33 -1.45
N SER A 87 7.46 7.78 -0.56
CA SER A 87 7.73 8.82 0.44
C SER A 87 7.75 8.22 1.86
N GLU A 88 8.13 8.98 2.89
CA GLU A 88 8.21 8.49 4.27
C GLU A 88 6.89 7.92 4.82
N GLN A 89 5.75 8.38 4.31
CA GLN A 89 4.40 7.91 4.72
C GLN A 89 4.00 6.57 4.06
N PHE A 90 4.96 5.87 3.45
CA PHE A 90 4.75 4.60 2.77
C PHE A 90 4.67 3.40 3.73
N LYS A 91 5.09 3.55 4.99
CA LYS A 91 5.07 2.46 5.98
C LYS A 91 3.68 1.88 6.23
N ASP A 92 2.63 2.71 6.28
CA ASP A 92 1.24 2.22 6.45
C ASP A 92 0.83 1.31 5.28
N GLN A 93 1.24 1.63 4.05
CA GLN A 93 0.97 0.80 2.86
C GLN A 93 1.71 -0.52 2.95
N LEU A 94 2.98 -0.49 3.34
CA LEU A 94 3.79 -1.69 3.50
C LEU A 94 3.30 -2.60 4.64
N SER A 95 2.90 -2.02 5.78
CA SER A 95 2.33 -2.78 6.89
C SER A 95 1.00 -3.43 6.53
N MET A 96 0.17 -2.77 5.71
CA MET A 96 -1.02 -3.38 5.13
C MET A 96 -0.64 -4.52 4.19
N ALA A 97 0.30 -4.30 3.26
CA ALA A 97 0.70 -5.30 2.29
C ALA A 97 1.28 -6.56 2.94
N ILE A 98 2.13 -6.44 3.96
CA ILE A 98 2.66 -7.59 4.73
C ILE A 98 1.52 -8.42 5.33
N ARG A 99 0.48 -7.78 5.87
CA ARG A 99 -0.63 -8.50 6.50
C ARG A 99 -1.50 -9.23 5.47
N LEU A 100 -1.69 -8.63 4.30
CA LEU A 100 -2.61 -9.14 3.28
C LEU A 100 -1.96 -10.17 2.36
N ASP A 101 -0.65 -10.07 2.09
CA ASP A 101 0.11 -11.03 1.29
C ASP A 101 1.60 -11.03 1.71
N PRO A 102 1.95 -11.78 2.77
CA PRO A 102 3.33 -11.86 3.26
C PRO A 102 4.28 -12.52 2.26
N ASP A 103 3.80 -13.45 1.44
CA ASP A 103 4.62 -14.18 0.46
C ASP A 103 5.10 -13.24 -0.65
N ARG A 104 4.16 -12.48 -1.23
CA ARG A 104 4.50 -11.48 -2.26
C ARG A 104 5.45 -10.42 -1.73
N MET A 105 5.25 -9.99 -0.48
CA MET A 105 6.11 -9.01 0.18
C MET A 105 7.49 -9.58 0.50
N THR A 106 7.61 -10.87 0.86
CA THR A 106 8.90 -11.54 1.05
C THR A 106 9.73 -11.49 -0.23
N GLY A 107 9.12 -11.81 -1.38
CA GLY A 107 9.79 -11.68 -2.67
C GLY A 107 10.24 -10.24 -2.97
N ALA A 108 9.40 -9.24 -2.67
CA ALA A 108 9.75 -7.84 -2.87
C ALA A 108 10.90 -7.37 -1.96
N VAL A 109 10.93 -7.84 -0.71
CA VAL A 109 11.99 -7.53 0.27
C VAL A 109 13.32 -8.11 -0.18
N THR A 110 13.34 -9.35 -0.70
CA THR A 110 14.56 -9.96 -1.23
C THR A 110 15.17 -9.11 -2.34
N VAL A 111 14.36 -8.67 -3.30
CA VAL A 111 14.83 -7.78 -4.38
C VAL A 111 15.28 -6.42 -3.83
N ALA A 112 14.49 -5.81 -2.94
CA ALA A 112 14.80 -4.50 -2.37
C ALA A 112 16.10 -4.48 -1.53
N SER A 113 16.44 -5.59 -0.85
CA SER A 113 17.70 -5.72 -0.12
C SER A 113 18.93 -5.73 -1.01
N CYS A 114 18.79 -6.13 -2.27
CA CYS A 114 19.86 -6.09 -3.26
C CYS A 114 19.97 -4.74 -3.98
N SER A 115 19.17 -3.74 -3.61
CA SER A 115 19.21 -2.43 -4.26
C SER A 115 20.52 -1.67 -3.96
N ASP A 116 21.02 -0.95 -4.97
CA ASP A 116 22.13 0.00 -4.80
C ASP A 116 21.75 1.25 -3.98
N LYS A 117 20.45 1.45 -3.73
CA LYS A 117 19.94 2.61 -2.99
C LYS A 117 19.80 2.29 -1.51
N ASP A 118 20.61 2.94 -0.68
CA ASP A 118 20.64 2.75 0.79
C ASP A 118 19.28 2.89 1.48
N TYR A 119 18.45 3.83 1.03
CA TYR A 119 17.15 4.03 1.63
C TYR A 119 16.19 2.85 1.34
N ILE A 120 16.28 2.22 0.17
CA ILE A 120 15.50 1.04 -0.17
C ILE A 120 15.96 -0.13 0.71
N ARG A 121 17.27 -0.35 0.85
CA ARG A 121 17.83 -1.40 1.72
C ARG A 121 17.36 -1.26 3.17
N ARG A 122 17.40 -0.04 3.72
CA ARG A 122 16.90 0.25 5.07
C ARG A 122 15.42 -0.08 5.24
N TYR A 123 14.59 0.19 4.23
CA TYR A 123 13.19 -0.21 4.24
C TYR A 123 13.03 -1.73 4.13
N ALA A 124 13.81 -2.39 3.28
CA ALA A 124 13.80 -3.85 3.16
C ALA A 124 14.17 -4.55 4.48
N ASP A 125 15.18 -4.06 5.19
CA ASP A 125 15.59 -4.60 6.49
C ASP A 125 14.51 -4.42 7.55
N TRP A 126 13.86 -3.26 7.58
CA TRP A 126 12.70 -3.04 8.45
C TRP A 126 11.55 -4.01 8.14
N LEU A 127 11.27 -4.23 6.85
CA LEU A 127 10.22 -5.16 6.41
C LEU A 127 10.55 -6.61 6.74
N ARG A 128 11.81 -7.03 6.57
CA ARG A 128 12.25 -8.39 6.93
C ARG A 128 11.95 -8.69 8.40
N ARG A 129 12.33 -7.79 9.30
CA ARG A 129 12.03 -7.93 10.74
C ARG A 129 10.52 -7.98 11.02
N ALA A 130 9.73 -7.19 10.29
CA ALA A 130 8.27 -7.17 10.43
C ALA A 130 7.61 -8.47 9.92
N LEU A 131 8.12 -9.04 8.83
CA LEU A 131 7.70 -10.35 8.30
C LEU A 131 8.04 -11.46 9.29
N ASP A 132 9.28 -11.51 9.77
CA ASP A 132 9.73 -12.50 10.76
C ASP A 132 8.85 -12.47 12.02
N SER A 133 8.52 -11.26 12.52
CA SER A 133 7.65 -11.07 13.68
C SER A 133 6.19 -11.47 13.43
N SER A 134 5.73 -11.41 12.18
CA SER A 134 4.36 -11.79 11.80
C SER A 134 4.21 -13.30 11.67
N THR A 135 5.29 -14.00 11.30
CA THR A 135 5.37 -15.47 11.25
C THR A 135 5.43 -16.10 12.65
N ILE A 136 5.91 -15.37 13.66
CA ILE A 136 6.05 -15.85 15.05
C ILE A 136 4.72 -15.76 15.85
N ARG A 137 3.56 -15.50 15.24
CA ARG A 137 2.27 -15.73 15.91
C ARG A 137 1.83 -17.18 15.66
N PRO A 138 2.00 -18.13 16.61
CA PRO A 138 1.39 -19.43 16.46
C PRO A 138 -0.12 -19.27 16.60
N SER A 139 -0.85 -20.01 15.77
CA SER A 139 -2.27 -20.29 15.94
C SER A 139 -2.56 -20.62 17.40
N GLY A 140 -3.25 -19.72 18.10
CA GLY A 140 -3.83 -19.99 19.41
C GLY A 140 -5.11 -20.78 19.20
N GLY A 141 -5.18 -21.94 19.87
CA GLY A 141 -6.21 -22.98 19.76
C GLY A 141 -7.63 -22.56 20.09
#